data_AF-A0A369RN80-F1
#
_entry.id   AF-A0A369RN80-F1
#
_cell.length_a   1.000
_cell.length_b   1.000
_cell.length_c   1.000
_cell.angle_alpha   90.00
_cell.angle_beta   90.00
_cell.angle_gamma   90.00
#
_symmetry.space_group_name_H-M   'P 1'
#
loop_
_entity.id
_entity.type
_entity.pdbx_description
1 polymer ?
#
loop_
_entity_poly.entity_id
_entity_poly.type
_entity_poly.pdbx_seq_one_letter_code
_entity_poly.pdbx_strand_id
1 'polypeptide(L)'
;MFNNTTLTQQLEISAFIITQFSLTTLTLVSNIVLVAIVAFSKNLHDLSYNFIINVSISDIISSVVTYVYALTAIPIVSMSRPVGVVELIIQPQIATTFPYGNIFNVVYFSITLLFVYLILGIIMLRNYKRIAISLSSQISNNTAISLGREASINRARNVIRVFIIATLAQILMTLPYILSVLIYSILNRNQFQFLADNPQLSVIILLSLVINIASYLVNPFIFLVFDKNIRIAAHDLYLRFHDHCSHKKS
;
A
#
# COMPACT_ATOMS: atom_id res chain seq x y z
N MET A 1 12.25 42.56 6.97
CA MET A 1 11.13 42.02 6.17
C MET A 1 11.18 40.50 6.33
N PHE A 2 10.32 39.92 7.17
CA PHE A 2 10.33 38.47 7.40
C PHE A 2 9.81 37.74 6.16
N ASN A 3 10.52 36.70 5.72
CA ASN A 3 10.21 35.97 4.51
C ASN A 3 9.10 34.95 4.80
N ASN A 4 7.86 35.25 4.40
CA ASN A 4 6.66 34.42 4.63
C ASN A 4 6.76 32.99 4.03
N THR A 5 7.74 32.73 3.17
CA THR A 5 7.96 31.44 2.49
C THR A 5 8.36 30.30 3.44
N THR A 6 8.99 30.61 4.57
CA THR A 6 9.45 29.59 5.53
C THR A 6 8.31 28.95 6.30
N LEU A 7 7.28 29.73 6.64
CA LEU A 7 6.11 29.27 7.39
C LEU A 7 5.25 28.29 6.56
N THR A 8 5.04 28.60 5.28
CA THR A 8 4.21 27.76 4.39
C THR A 8 4.85 26.39 4.16
N GLN A 9 6.16 26.34 3.94
CA GLN A 9 6.88 25.09 3.75
C GLN A 9 6.81 24.18 4.99
N GLN A 10 6.94 24.75 6.19
CA GLN A 10 6.84 23.97 7.42
C GLN A 10 5.43 23.38 7.61
N LEU A 11 4.39 24.15 7.26
CA LEU A 11 3.00 23.69 7.34
C LEU A 11 2.75 22.52 6.38
N GLU A 12 3.22 22.62 5.14
CA GLU A 12 3.07 21.56 4.12
C GLU A 12 3.75 20.25 4.55
N ILE A 13 4.99 20.32 5.09
CA ILE A 13 5.71 19.15 5.59
C ILE A 13 4.95 18.52 6.77
N SER A 14 4.41 19.34 7.68
CA SER A 14 3.65 18.81 8.83
C SER A 14 2.35 18.11 8.40
N ALA A 15 1.59 18.71 7.48
CA ALA A 15 0.35 18.14 6.95
C ALA A 15 0.62 16.82 6.22
N PHE A 16 1.74 16.76 5.48
CA PHE A 16 2.17 15.55 4.82
C PHE A 16 2.49 14.42 5.80
N ILE A 17 3.31 14.68 6.83
CA ILE A 17 3.67 13.68 7.86
C ILE A 17 2.41 13.17 8.56
N ILE A 18 1.49 14.06 8.94
CA ILE A 18 0.22 13.68 9.57
C ILE A 18 -0.62 12.79 8.65
N THR A 19 -0.71 13.14 7.36
CA THR A 19 -1.48 12.36 6.38
C THR A 19 -0.87 10.98 6.17
N GLN A 20 0.45 10.90 6.00
CA GLN A 20 1.18 9.65 5.87
C GLN A 20 0.95 8.76 7.10
N PHE A 21 1.15 9.31 8.30
CA PHE A 21 0.97 8.59 9.55
C PHE A 21 -0.47 8.06 9.71
N SER A 22 -1.46 8.90 9.40
CA SER A 22 -2.88 8.53 9.48
C SER A 22 -3.23 7.40 8.51
N LEU A 23 -2.78 7.49 7.26
CA LEU A 23 -3.02 6.47 6.25
C LEU A 23 -2.30 5.15 6.59
N THR A 24 -1.04 5.19 7.00
CA THR A 24 -0.30 3.99 7.42
C THR A 24 -0.96 3.32 8.62
N THR A 25 -1.43 4.10 9.60
CA THR A 25 -2.17 3.57 10.76
C THR A 25 -3.47 2.91 10.32
N LEU A 26 -4.23 3.56 9.43
CA LEU A 26 -5.47 3.00 8.89
C LEU A 26 -5.20 1.69 8.13
N THR A 27 -4.14 1.62 7.33
CA THR A 27 -3.73 0.41 6.61
C THR A 27 -3.39 -0.72 7.56
N LEU A 28 -2.59 -0.42 8.59
CA LEU A 28 -2.20 -1.38 9.61
C LEU A 28 -3.43 -1.96 10.33
N VAL A 29 -4.31 -1.09 10.84
CA VAL A 29 -5.51 -1.50 11.56
C VAL A 29 -6.45 -2.29 10.65
N SER A 30 -6.68 -1.85 9.41
CA SER A 30 -7.60 -2.51 8.48
C SER A 30 -7.13 -3.93 8.14
N ASN A 31 -5.82 -4.13 7.92
CA ASN A 31 -5.28 -5.46 7.63
C ASN A 31 -5.26 -6.37 8.87
N ILE A 32 -4.99 -5.83 10.07
CA ILE A 32 -5.12 -6.60 11.32
C ILE A 32 -6.57 -7.07 11.53
N VAL A 33 -7.54 -6.17 11.32
CA VAL A 33 -8.96 -6.51 11.41
C VAL A 33 -9.33 -7.57 10.39
N LEU A 34 -8.86 -7.48 9.15
CA LEU A 34 -9.11 -8.51 8.14
C LEU A 34 -8.52 -9.87 8.57
N VAL A 35 -7.26 -9.91 9.03
CA VAL A 35 -6.65 -11.14 9.54
C VAL A 35 -7.45 -11.72 10.70
N ALA A 36 -7.90 -10.90 11.64
CA ALA A 36 -8.73 -11.34 12.76
C ALA A 36 -10.07 -11.93 12.29
N ILE A 37 -10.76 -11.27 11.35
CA ILE A 37 -12.02 -11.76 10.77
C ILE A 37 -11.81 -13.14 10.14
N VAL A 38 -10.75 -13.30 9.34
CA VAL A 38 -10.49 -14.57 8.64
C VAL A 38 -10.07 -15.66 9.63
N ALA A 39 -9.16 -15.35 10.56
CA ALA A 39 -8.60 -16.32 11.51
C ALA A 39 -9.62 -16.81 12.56
N PHE A 40 -10.54 -15.95 13.02
CA PHE A 40 -11.55 -16.31 14.02
C PHE A 40 -12.86 -16.86 13.43
N SER A 41 -12.99 -16.85 12.10
CA SER A 41 -14.17 -17.39 11.43
C SER A 41 -14.09 -18.91 11.31
N LYS A 42 -15.11 -19.60 11.83
CA LYS A 42 -15.28 -21.05 11.69
C LYS A 42 -15.67 -21.48 10.27
N ASN A 43 -16.05 -20.54 9.42
CA ASN A 43 -16.61 -20.81 8.10
C ASN A 43 -15.61 -20.54 6.95
N LEU A 44 -14.37 -20.13 7.26
CA LEU A 44 -13.37 -19.69 6.28
C LEU A 44 -12.11 -20.59 6.32
N HIS A 45 -12.29 -21.90 6.15
CA HIS A 45 -11.17 -22.87 6.15
C HIS A 45 -10.62 -23.19 4.75
N ASP A 46 -11.16 -22.59 3.69
CA ASP A 46 -10.68 -22.82 2.33
C ASP A 46 -9.25 -22.29 2.13
N LEU A 47 -8.45 -22.98 1.32
CA LEU A 47 -7.06 -22.62 1.02
C LEU A 47 -6.91 -21.17 0.49
N SER A 48 -7.96 -20.64 -0.17
CA SER A 48 -8.01 -19.25 -0.63
C SER A 48 -7.89 -18.23 0.51
N TYR A 49 -8.37 -18.56 1.71
CA TYR A 49 -8.30 -17.67 2.87
C TYR A 49 -6.89 -17.62 3.48
N ASN A 50 -6.11 -18.69 3.38
CA ASN A 50 -4.69 -18.66 3.74
C ASN A 50 -3.91 -17.66 2.86
N PHE A 51 -4.28 -17.56 1.59
CA PHE A 51 -3.70 -16.57 0.70
C PHE A 51 -4.06 -15.14 1.11
N ILE A 52 -5.33 -14.89 1.47
CA ILE A 52 -5.78 -13.58 1.98
C ILE A 52 -5.02 -13.21 3.26
N ILE A 53 -4.84 -14.15 4.18
CA ILE A 53 -4.03 -13.95 5.40
C ILE A 53 -2.60 -13.57 5.04
N ASN A 54 -1.95 -14.31 4.14
CA ASN A 54 -0.56 -14.02 3.74
C ASN A 54 -0.40 -12.64 3.10
N VAL A 55 -1.34 -12.25 2.23
CA VAL A 55 -1.36 -10.89 1.63
C VAL A 55 -1.52 -9.84 2.72
N SER A 56 -2.46 -10.03 3.64
CA SER A 56 -2.71 -9.08 4.74
C SER A 56 -1.50 -8.98 5.69
N ILE A 57 -0.80 -10.08 5.97
CA ILE A 57 0.43 -10.09 6.78
C ILE A 57 1.53 -9.31 6.06
N SER A 58 1.68 -9.48 4.74
CA SER A 58 2.64 -8.70 3.95
C SER A 58 2.36 -7.20 4.04
N ASP A 59 1.08 -6.80 3.96
CA ASP A 59 0.67 -5.39 4.09
C ASP A 59 0.88 -4.84 5.51
N ILE A 60 0.69 -5.66 6.55
CA ILE A 60 1.01 -5.31 7.94
C ILE A 60 2.51 -5.05 8.09
N ILE A 61 3.36 -5.95 7.60
CA ILE A 61 4.83 -5.79 7.66
C ILE A 61 5.24 -4.52 6.91
N SER A 62 4.71 -4.31 5.70
CA SER A 62 4.99 -3.10 4.91
C SER A 62 4.55 -1.82 5.64
N SER A 63 3.40 -1.86 6.31
CA SER A 63 2.91 -0.74 7.13
C SER A 63 3.83 -0.45 8.31
N VAL A 64 4.32 -1.49 9.00
CA VAL A 64 5.28 -1.34 10.12
C VAL A 64 6.59 -0.73 9.63
N VAL A 65 7.16 -1.21 8.52
CA VAL A 65 8.38 -0.62 7.94
C VAL A 65 8.16 0.85 7.56
N THR A 66 7.02 1.16 6.93
CA THR A 66 6.66 2.54 6.58
C THR A 66 6.51 3.43 7.82
N TYR A 67 5.93 2.88 8.90
CA TYR A 67 5.75 3.58 10.15
C TYR A 67 7.08 3.89 10.85
N VAL A 68 8.00 2.93 10.86
CA VAL A 68 9.38 3.14 11.37
C VAL A 68 10.08 4.23 10.57
N TYR A 69 9.96 4.22 9.25
CA TYR A 69 10.52 5.27 8.39
C TYR A 69 9.91 6.65 8.66
N ALA A 70 8.59 6.73 8.87
CA ALA A 70 7.94 7.99 9.24
C ALA A 70 8.42 8.50 10.62
N LEU A 71 8.58 7.62 11.60
CA LEU A 71 9.08 7.98 12.93
C LEU A 71 10.51 8.50 12.90
N THR A 72 11.40 7.91 12.09
CA THR A 72 12.79 8.38 11.97
C THR A 72 12.91 9.69 11.20
N ALA A 73 11.92 10.03 10.36
CA ALA A 73 11.87 11.31 9.66
C ALA A 73 11.46 12.50 10.56
N ILE A 74 10.67 12.28 11.61
CA ILE A 74 10.19 13.33 12.53
C ILE A 74 11.33 14.10 13.25
N PRO A 75 12.34 13.43 13.87
CA PRO A 75 13.45 14.13 14.55
C PRO A 75 14.26 15.03 13.61
N ILE A 76 14.43 14.62 12.35
CA ILE A 76 15.18 15.38 11.34
C ILE A 76 14.51 16.74 11.08
N VAL A 77 13.18 16.76 11.03
CA VAL A 77 12.42 18.01 10.86
C VAL A 77 12.49 18.86 12.14
N SER A 78 12.47 18.24 13.32
CA SER A 78 12.47 18.97 14.60
C SER A 78 13.83 19.58 14.99
N MET A 79 14.95 19.00 14.55
CA MET A 79 16.30 19.51 14.86
C MET A 79 16.78 20.63 13.91
N SER A 80 16.03 20.93 12.85
CA SER A 80 16.32 22.06 11.95
C SER A 80 15.97 23.44 12.53
N ARG A 81 15.52 23.52 13.78
CA ARG A 81 15.35 24.80 14.48
C ARG A 81 16.71 25.36 14.89
N PRO A 82 17.09 26.57 14.43
CA PRO A 82 18.40 27.13 14.69
C PRO A 82 18.47 27.59 16.15
N VAL A 83 19.02 26.75 17.02
CA VAL A 83 19.54 27.22 18.31
C VAL A 83 20.92 27.81 18.02
N GLY A 84 20.95 29.12 17.73
CA GLY A 84 22.10 29.99 17.93
C GLY A 84 23.48 29.56 17.37
N VAL A 85 23.80 30.02 16.16
CA VAL A 85 25.09 30.61 15.74
C VAL A 85 26.37 29.72 15.70
N VAL A 86 26.40 28.46 16.13
CA VAL A 86 27.64 27.65 16.06
C VAL A 86 27.43 26.24 15.47
N GLU A 87 26.95 26.15 14.23
CA GLU A 87 26.93 24.87 13.47
C GLU A 87 27.32 25.04 11.98
N LEU A 88 28.17 26.01 11.65
CA LEU A 88 28.55 26.27 10.25
C LEU A 88 29.57 25.26 9.65
N ILE A 89 30.00 24.21 10.35
CA ILE A 89 31.11 23.36 9.83
C ILE A 89 30.83 21.86 9.87
N ILE A 90 29.80 21.38 10.59
CA ILE A 90 29.54 19.93 10.71
C ILE A 90 28.04 19.63 10.70
N GLN A 91 27.28 20.16 9.72
CA GLN A 91 26.11 19.41 9.26
C GLN A 91 26.55 18.62 8.02
N PRO A 92 26.82 17.32 8.17
CA PRO A 92 27.06 16.49 7.01
C PRO A 92 25.78 16.51 6.18
N GLN A 93 25.96 16.38 4.87
CA GLN A 93 24.94 16.14 3.85
C GLN A 93 24.16 14.84 4.09
N ILE A 94 23.64 14.61 5.31
CA ILE A 94 22.59 13.63 5.67
C ILE A 94 21.22 14.19 5.22
N ALA A 95 21.22 15.32 4.51
CA ALA A 95 20.07 15.88 3.84
C ALA A 95 19.66 14.98 2.66
N THR A 96 18.98 13.87 2.96
CA THR A 96 17.85 13.31 2.17
C THR A 96 18.07 12.91 0.70
N THR A 97 19.23 13.18 0.14
CA THR A 97 19.68 12.62 -1.12
C THR A 97 20.16 11.22 -0.85
N PHE A 98 19.62 10.30 -1.63
CA PHE A 98 19.93 8.88 -1.63
C PHE A 98 21.33 8.53 -1.09
N PRO A 99 21.42 7.79 0.03
CA PRO A 99 22.68 7.59 0.76
C PRO A 99 23.75 6.85 -0.04
N TYR A 100 23.35 6.19 -1.14
CA TYR A 100 24.21 5.35 -1.96
C TYR A 100 24.74 6.05 -3.22
N GLY A 101 24.45 7.34 -3.41
CA GLY A 101 24.88 8.11 -4.57
C GLY A 101 24.06 7.81 -5.83
N ASN A 102 24.10 8.72 -6.79
CA ASN A 102 23.09 8.77 -7.85
C ASN A 102 23.02 7.53 -8.76
N ILE A 103 24.18 7.04 -9.20
CA ILE A 103 24.28 5.86 -10.08
C ILE A 103 23.61 4.66 -9.43
N PHE A 104 23.81 4.45 -8.13
CA PHE A 104 23.21 3.35 -7.41
C PHE A 104 21.68 3.42 -7.44
N ASN A 105 21.09 4.60 -7.26
CA ASN A 105 19.62 4.73 -7.25
C ASN A 105 19.03 4.52 -8.62
N VAL A 106 19.67 5.07 -9.67
CA VAL A 106 19.23 4.82 -11.04
C VAL A 106 19.20 3.31 -11.31
N VAL A 107 20.26 2.60 -10.95
CA VAL A 107 20.32 1.13 -11.09
C VAL A 107 19.25 0.45 -10.23
N TYR A 108 19.14 0.81 -8.95
CA TYR A 108 18.18 0.25 -8.01
C TYR A 108 16.74 0.40 -8.52
N PHE A 109 16.29 1.63 -8.80
CA PHE A 109 14.92 1.89 -9.27
C PHE A 109 14.66 1.32 -10.67
N SER A 110 15.65 1.25 -11.54
CA SER A 110 15.52 0.59 -12.86
C SER A 110 15.30 -0.92 -12.70
N ILE A 111 16.07 -1.57 -11.82
CA ILE A 111 15.91 -2.99 -11.50
C ILE A 111 14.55 -3.21 -10.84
N THR A 112 14.15 -2.37 -9.89
CA THR A 112 12.83 -2.45 -9.26
C THR A 112 11.72 -2.32 -10.30
N LEU A 113 11.77 -1.34 -11.19
CA LEU A 113 10.80 -1.16 -12.27
C LEU A 113 10.73 -2.38 -13.19
N LEU A 114 11.88 -2.95 -13.56
CA LEU A 114 11.93 -4.11 -14.44
C LEU A 114 11.40 -5.38 -13.77
N PHE A 115 11.94 -5.75 -12.61
CA PHE A 115 11.67 -7.04 -11.97
C PHE A 115 10.38 -7.04 -11.15
N VAL A 116 10.12 -5.97 -10.41
CA VAL A 116 8.95 -5.90 -9.51
C VAL A 116 7.71 -5.46 -10.27
N TYR A 117 7.83 -4.61 -11.30
CA TYR A 117 6.65 -4.10 -12.00
C TYR A 117 6.44 -4.79 -13.36
N LEU A 118 7.43 -4.77 -14.25
CA LEU A 118 7.24 -5.27 -15.60
C LEU A 118 7.10 -6.81 -15.63
N ILE A 119 8.02 -7.54 -15.00
CA ILE A 119 7.99 -9.02 -14.99
C ILE A 119 6.76 -9.54 -14.25
N LEU A 120 6.49 -9.06 -13.03
CA LEU A 120 5.30 -9.45 -12.28
C LEU A 120 4.02 -9.09 -13.06
N GLY A 121 3.96 -7.91 -13.68
CA GLY A 121 2.86 -7.50 -14.55
C GLY A 121 2.63 -8.46 -15.72
N ILE A 122 3.68 -8.87 -16.44
CA ILE A 122 3.59 -9.82 -17.55
C ILE A 122 3.15 -11.21 -17.07
N ILE A 123 3.72 -11.70 -15.97
CA ILE A 123 3.35 -13.00 -15.39
C ILE A 123 1.87 -13.00 -15.01
N MET A 124 1.41 -11.94 -14.35
CA MET A 124 0.00 -11.78 -13.99
C MET A 124 -0.89 -11.75 -15.22
N LEU A 125 -0.56 -10.94 -16.23
CA LEU A 125 -1.35 -10.85 -17.46
C LEU A 125 -1.47 -12.22 -18.16
N ARG A 126 -0.38 -13.01 -18.20
CA ARG A 126 -0.37 -14.37 -18.76
C ARG A 126 -1.23 -15.33 -17.93
N ASN A 127 -1.10 -15.28 -16.61
CA ASN A 127 -1.91 -16.11 -15.71
C ASN A 127 -3.40 -15.79 -15.87
N TYR A 128 -3.75 -14.52 -16.01
CA TYR A 128 -5.14 -14.11 -16.22
C TYR A 128 -5.69 -14.50 -17.56
N LYS A 129 -4.89 -14.37 -18.63
CA LYS A 129 -5.27 -14.91 -19.93
C LYS A 129 -5.55 -16.42 -19.85
N ARG A 130 -4.70 -17.18 -19.15
CA ARG A 130 -4.88 -18.62 -18.95
C ARG A 130 -6.16 -18.95 -18.16
N ILE A 131 -6.39 -18.24 -17.06
CA ILE A 131 -7.59 -18.42 -16.22
C ILE A 131 -8.86 -18.06 -17.02
N ALA A 132 -8.84 -16.96 -17.77
CA ALA A 132 -9.96 -16.54 -18.61
C ALA A 132 -10.30 -17.58 -19.70
N ILE A 133 -9.28 -18.12 -20.38
CA ILE A 133 -9.47 -19.19 -21.39
C ILE A 133 -10.02 -20.46 -20.74
N SER A 134 -9.44 -20.89 -19.61
CA SER A 134 -9.90 -22.09 -18.89
C SER A 134 -11.33 -21.95 -18.37
N LEU A 135 -11.75 -20.75 -17.97
CA LEU A 135 -13.12 -20.49 -17.55
C LEU A 135 -14.07 -20.47 -18.75
N SER A 136 -13.66 -19.87 -19.86
CA SER A 136 -14.45 -19.83 -21.08
C SER A 136 -14.71 -21.24 -21.64
N SER A 137 -13.73 -22.14 -21.57
CA SER A 137 -13.90 -23.52 -22.06
C SER A 137 -14.80 -24.36 -21.16
N GLN A 138 -14.78 -24.13 -19.84
CA GLN A 138 -15.64 -24.87 -18.89
C GLN A 138 -17.13 -24.52 -19.05
N ILE A 139 -17.46 -23.27 -19.38
CA ILE A 139 -18.85 -22.84 -19.63
C ILE A 139 -19.42 -23.53 -20.87
N SER A 140 -18.59 -23.78 -21.88
CA SER A 140 -19.03 -24.40 -23.14
C SER A 140 -19.39 -25.89 -23.02
N ASN A 141 -18.85 -26.61 -22.03
CA ASN A 141 -18.91 -28.09 -22.00
C ASN A 141 -19.82 -28.68 -20.91
N ASN A 142 -20.38 -27.86 -20.00
CA ASN A 142 -20.98 -28.36 -18.75
C ASN A 142 -22.49 -28.14 -18.63
N THR A 143 -23.27 -28.37 -19.69
CA THR A 143 -24.75 -28.28 -19.65
C THR A 143 -25.43 -29.31 -18.72
N ALA A 144 -24.69 -30.23 -18.08
CA ALA A 144 -25.25 -31.33 -17.29
C ALA A 144 -24.60 -31.60 -15.92
N ILE A 145 -23.68 -30.75 -15.42
CA ILE A 145 -22.92 -31.02 -14.17
C ILE A 145 -23.55 -30.33 -12.95
N SER A 146 -23.56 -31.06 -11.82
CA SER A 146 -24.25 -30.77 -10.55
C SER A 146 -24.11 -29.34 -10.02
N LEU A 147 -25.26 -28.76 -9.65
CA LEU A 147 -25.48 -27.42 -9.09
C LEU A 147 -24.48 -27.01 -7.98
N GLY A 148 -24.00 -27.97 -7.17
CA GLY A 148 -23.04 -27.71 -6.09
C GLY A 148 -21.62 -27.38 -6.56
N ARG A 149 -21.16 -27.99 -7.66
CA ARG A 149 -19.81 -27.75 -8.19
C ARG A 149 -19.71 -26.35 -8.79
N GLU A 150 -20.77 -25.89 -9.45
CA GLU A 150 -20.84 -24.57 -10.06
C GLU A 150 -20.70 -23.43 -9.03
N ALA A 151 -21.35 -23.57 -7.87
CA ALA A 151 -21.25 -22.57 -6.79
C ALA A 151 -19.81 -22.40 -6.26
N SER A 152 -19.08 -23.52 -6.06
CA SER A 152 -17.68 -23.48 -5.60
C SER A 152 -16.73 -22.86 -6.62
N ILE A 153 -16.89 -23.18 -7.91
CA ILE A 153 -16.08 -22.63 -9.01
C ILE A 153 -16.36 -21.13 -9.16
N ASN A 154 -17.62 -20.71 -9.10
CA ASN A 154 -17.99 -19.29 -9.18
C ASN A 154 -17.42 -18.48 -8.00
N ARG A 155 -17.37 -19.06 -6.79
CA ARG A 155 -16.71 -18.42 -5.63
C ARG A 155 -15.21 -18.25 -5.87
N ALA A 156 -14.50 -19.31 -6.25
CA ALA A 156 -13.06 -19.24 -6.53
C ALA A 156 -12.75 -18.23 -7.64
N ARG A 157 -13.57 -18.19 -8.70
CA ARG A 157 -13.45 -17.22 -9.79
C ARG A 157 -13.58 -15.78 -9.31
N ASN A 158 -14.56 -15.50 -8.45
CA ASN A 158 -14.76 -14.15 -7.91
C ASN A 158 -13.58 -13.73 -7.04
N VAL A 159 -13.07 -14.61 -6.17
CA VAL A 159 -11.88 -14.31 -5.34
C VAL A 159 -10.66 -14.02 -6.21
N ILE A 160 -10.42 -14.83 -7.24
CA ILE A 160 -9.32 -14.59 -8.18
C ILE A 160 -9.51 -13.22 -8.83
N ARG A 161 -10.69 -12.92 -9.40
CA ARG A 161 -10.98 -11.64 -10.08
C ARG A 161 -10.73 -10.43 -9.20
N VAL A 162 -11.16 -10.52 -7.94
CA VAL A 162 -10.97 -9.52 -6.89
C VAL A 162 -9.47 -9.30 -6.64
N PHE A 163 -8.68 -10.37 -6.54
CA PHE A 163 -7.23 -10.28 -6.40
C PHE A 163 -6.54 -9.65 -7.62
N ILE A 164 -7.03 -9.91 -8.83
CA ILE A 164 -6.55 -9.26 -10.06
C ILE A 164 -6.72 -7.76 -9.97
N ILE A 165 -7.94 -7.34 -9.67
CA ILE A 165 -8.31 -5.93 -9.67
C ILE A 165 -7.50 -5.21 -8.60
N ALA A 166 -7.38 -5.81 -7.41
CA ALA A 166 -6.57 -5.26 -6.33
C ALA A 166 -5.10 -5.08 -6.74
N THR A 167 -4.49 -6.13 -7.29
CA THR A 167 -3.06 -6.10 -7.65
C THR A 167 -2.80 -5.14 -8.81
N LEU A 168 -3.67 -5.12 -9.82
CA LEU A 168 -3.57 -4.21 -10.95
C LEU A 168 -3.75 -2.75 -10.50
N ALA A 169 -4.74 -2.48 -9.65
CA ALA A 169 -4.96 -1.16 -9.06
C ALA A 169 -3.73 -0.72 -8.27
N GLN A 170 -3.16 -1.60 -7.44
CA GLN A 170 -1.96 -1.31 -6.66
C GLN A 170 -0.76 -1.00 -7.57
N ILE A 171 -0.49 -1.81 -8.60
CA ILE A 171 0.58 -1.52 -9.56
C ILE A 171 0.37 -0.17 -10.24
N LEU A 172 -0.84 0.10 -10.73
CA LEU A 172 -1.14 1.33 -11.44
C LEU A 172 -1.02 2.57 -10.54
N MET A 173 -1.39 2.43 -9.27
CA MET A 173 -1.31 3.47 -8.25
C MET A 173 0.13 3.75 -7.80
N THR A 174 0.99 2.71 -7.73
CA THR A 174 2.37 2.84 -7.27
C THR A 174 3.35 3.25 -8.39
N LEU A 175 3.01 2.97 -9.66
CA LEU A 175 3.87 3.25 -10.81
C LEU A 175 4.27 4.73 -10.96
N PRO A 176 3.37 5.74 -10.83
CA PRO A 176 3.73 7.15 -10.95
C PRO A 176 4.80 7.58 -9.95
N TYR A 177 4.77 7.03 -8.73
CA TYR A 177 5.75 7.31 -7.70
C TYR A 177 7.13 6.76 -8.10
N ILE A 178 7.21 5.50 -8.52
CA ILE A 178 8.48 4.88 -8.92
C ILE A 178 9.09 5.57 -10.14
N LEU A 179 8.27 5.91 -11.14
CA LEU A 179 8.73 6.66 -12.31
C LEU A 179 9.25 8.05 -11.93
N SER A 180 8.55 8.74 -11.04
CA SER A 180 8.98 10.04 -10.50
C SER A 180 10.35 9.95 -9.84
N VAL A 181 10.53 8.99 -8.92
CA VAL A 181 11.79 8.77 -8.20
C VAL A 181 12.94 8.37 -9.14
N LEU A 182 12.65 7.56 -10.15
CA LEU A 182 13.62 7.20 -11.19
C LEU A 182 14.05 8.42 -12.02
N ILE A 183 13.11 9.27 -12.42
CA ILE A 183 13.41 10.51 -13.16
C ILE A 183 14.30 11.43 -12.31
N TYR A 184 14.04 11.59 -11.00
CA TYR A 184 14.92 12.38 -10.13
C TYR A 184 16.33 11.82 -10.07
N SER A 185 16.42 10.50 -9.95
CA SER A 185 17.72 9.81 -9.95
C SER A 185 18.45 10.08 -11.27
N ILE A 186 17.80 9.94 -12.43
CA ILE A 186 18.45 10.20 -13.72
C ILE A 186 18.95 11.65 -13.85
N LEU A 187 18.17 12.61 -13.36
CA LEU A 187 18.52 14.03 -13.42
C LEU A 187 19.63 14.45 -12.45
N ASN A 188 20.04 13.57 -11.53
CA ASN A 188 21.08 13.83 -10.53
C ASN A 188 20.85 15.10 -9.70
N ARG A 189 19.59 15.51 -9.53
CA ARG A 189 19.23 16.70 -8.75
C ARG A 189 18.86 16.30 -7.34
N ASN A 190 19.24 17.13 -6.37
CA ASN A 190 18.73 17.00 -5.01
C ASN A 190 17.20 17.12 -5.05
N GLN A 191 16.51 16.18 -4.40
CA GLN A 191 15.05 16.15 -4.33
C GLN A 191 14.50 17.49 -3.83
N PHE A 192 15.09 18.08 -2.79
CA PHE A 192 14.63 19.37 -2.25
C PHE A 192 14.78 20.52 -3.25
N GLN A 193 15.91 20.58 -3.95
CA GLN A 193 16.16 21.62 -4.93
C GLN A 193 15.20 21.48 -6.12
N PHE A 194 14.98 20.24 -6.59
CA PHE A 194 14.05 19.99 -7.69
C PHE A 194 12.59 20.31 -7.34
N LEU A 195 12.16 19.98 -6.12
CA LEU A 195 10.84 20.32 -5.60
C LEU A 195 10.65 21.83 -5.48
N ALA A 196 11.67 22.55 -5.02
CA ALA A 196 11.65 24.00 -4.93
C ALA A 196 11.60 24.68 -6.31
N ASP A 197 12.36 24.14 -7.28
CA ASP A 197 12.38 24.64 -8.66
C ASP A 197 11.07 24.34 -9.42
N ASN A 198 10.37 23.24 -9.07
CA ASN A 198 9.21 22.74 -9.81
C ASN A 198 8.05 22.38 -8.86
N PRO A 199 7.26 23.37 -8.38
CA PRO A 199 6.21 23.14 -7.38
C PRO A 199 5.10 22.20 -7.88
N GLN A 200 4.79 22.21 -9.18
CA GLN A 200 3.82 21.28 -9.78
C GLN A 200 4.26 19.81 -9.61
N LEU A 201 5.55 19.57 -9.77
CA LEU A 201 6.12 18.24 -9.72
C LEU A 201 6.23 17.74 -8.27
N SER A 202 6.45 18.66 -7.33
CA SER A 202 6.30 18.40 -5.89
C SER A 202 4.92 17.86 -5.54
N VAL A 203 3.86 18.52 -6.01
CA VAL A 203 2.49 18.07 -5.79
C VAL A 203 2.24 16.68 -6.40
N ILE A 204 2.79 16.41 -7.59
CA ILE A 204 2.66 15.08 -8.23
C ILE A 204 3.33 13.98 -7.41
N ILE A 205 4.54 14.21 -6.90
CA ILE A 205 5.25 13.22 -6.06
C ILE A 205 4.48 12.98 -4.77
N LEU A 206 4.06 14.08 -4.13
CA LEU A 206 3.31 14.04 -2.89
C LEU A 206 2.03 13.22 -3.05
N LEU A 207 1.26 13.53 -4.11
CA LEU A 207 0.05 12.81 -4.45
C LEU A 207 0.34 11.34 -4.78
N SER A 208 1.41 11.06 -5.54
CA SER A 208 1.80 9.69 -5.89
C SER A 208 2.20 8.89 -4.66
N LEU A 209 2.84 9.52 -3.68
CA LEU A 209 3.20 8.89 -2.41
C LEU A 209 1.97 8.61 -1.54
N VAL A 210 1.04 9.57 -1.45
CA VAL A 210 -0.25 9.37 -0.77
C VAL A 210 -1.03 8.23 -1.41
N ILE A 211 -1.11 8.21 -2.74
CA ILE A 211 -1.75 7.13 -3.52
C ILE A 211 -1.06 5.79 -3.28
N ASN A 212 0.28 5.76 -3.23
CA ASN A 212 1.06 4.56 -2.94
C ASN A 212 0.70 3.98 -1.57
N ILE A 213 0.62 4.82 -0.53
CA ILE A 213 0.23 4.36 0.82
C ILE A 213 -1.24 3.94 0.85
N ALA A 214 -2.14 4.71 0.23
CA ALA A 214 -3.55 4.39 0.14
C ALA A 214 -3.82 3.10 -0.66
N SER A 215 -2.92 2.72 -1.58
CA SER A 215 -3.07 1.49 -2.36
C SER A 215 -3.09 0.23 -1.49
N TYR A 216 -2.41 0.23 -0.34
CA TYR A 216 -2.45 -0.89 0.61
C TYR A 216 -3.80 -1.02 1.34
N LEU A 217 -4.63 0.02 1.34
CA LEU A 217 -6.01 -0.06 1.84
C LEU A 217 -6.92 -0.81 0.87
N VAL A 218 -6.57 -0.86 -0.42
CA VAL A 218 -7.40 -1.49 -1.44
C VAL A 218 -7.68 -2.94 -1.09
N ASN A 219 -6.69 -3.68 -0.57
CA ASN A 219 -6.83 -5.10 -0.21
C ASN A 219 -7.96 -5.35 0.81
N PRO A 220 -7.91 -4.81 2.05
CA PRO A 220 -8.95 -5.06 3.03
C PRO A 220 -10.35 -4.60 2.59
N PHE A 221 -10.45 -3.45 1.91
CA PHE A 221 -11.74 -2.97 1.40
C PHE A 221 -12.30 -3.86 0.29
N ILE A 222 -11.47 -4.27 -0.66
CA ILE A 222 -11.90 -5.14 -1.75
C ILE A 222 -12.39 -6.48 -1.20
N PHE A 223 -11.69 -7.08 -0.22
CA PHE A 223 -12.15 -8.34 0.39
C PHE A 223 -13.46 -8.17 1.18
N LEU A 224 -13.61 -7.10 1.96
CA LEU A 224 -14.83 -6.84 2.73
C LEU A 224 -16.05 -6.54 1.84
N VAL A 225 -15.85 -5.81 0.74
CA VAL A 225 -16.93 -5.42 -0.18
C VAL A 225 -17.37 -6.59 -1.05
N PHE A 226 -16.42 -7.32 -1.64
CA PHE A 226 -16.73 -8.32 -2.67
C PHE A 226 -16.91 -9.74 -2.16
N ASP A 227 -16.31 -10.14 -1.02
CA ASP A 227 -16.52 -11.49 -0.46
C ASP A 227 -17.65 -11.50 0.58
N LYS A 228 -18.81 -12.04 0.17
CA LYS A 228 -19.98 -12.22 1.03
C LYS A 228 -19.65 -13.00 2.32
N ASN A 229 -18.75 -13.99 2.25
CA ASN A 229 -18.44 -14.84 3.40
C ASN A 229 -17.59 -14.09 4.42
N ILE A 230 -16.66 -13.25 3.97
CA ILE A 230 -15.89 -12.36 4.84
C ILE A 230 -16.84 -11.37 5.52
N ARG A 231 -17.79 -10.79 4.79
CA ARG A 231 -18.80 -9.89 5.37
C ARG A 231 -19.67 -10.57 6.43
N ILE A 232 -20.13 -11.79 6.16
CA ILE A 232 -20.88 -12.59 7.15
C ILE A 232 -20.02 -12.88 8.37
N ALA A 233 -18.76 -13.27 8.17
CA ALA A 233 -17.81 -13.53 9.25
C ALA A 233 -17.52 -12.27 10.09
N ALA A 234 -17.39 -11.11 9.45
CA ALA A 234 -17.21 -9.83 10.13
C ALA A 234 -18.41 -9.49 11.03
N HIS A 235 -19.63 -9.71 10.53
CA HIS A 235 -20.86 -9.50 11.29
C HIS A 235 -20.98 -10.49 12.47
N ASP A 236 -20.69 -11.78 12.25
CA ASP A 236 -20.67 -12.79 13.31
C ASP A 236 -19.63 -12.47 14.39
N LEU A 237 -18.42 -12.05 13.99
CA LEU A 237 -17.38 -11.63 14.93
C LEU A 237 -17.81 -10.40 15.75
N TYR A 238 -18.46 -9.42 15.11
CA TYR A 238 -19.00 -8.24 15.78
C TYR A 238 -20.04 -8.61 16.85
N LEU A 239 -21.00 -9.48 16.51
CA LEU A 239 -22.01 -9.97 17.47
C LEU A 239 -21.36 -10.67 18.66
N ARG A 240 -20.37 -11.55 18.43
CA ARG A 240 -19.66 -12.23 19.51
C ARG A 240 -18.94 -11.27 20.46
N PHE A 241 -18.32 -10.21 19.94
CA PHE A 241 -17.69 -9.19 20.78
C PHE A 241 -18.73 -8.37 21.56
N HIS A 242 -19.85 -8.05 20.94
CA HIS A 242 -20.94 -7.33 21.58
C HIS A 242 -21.53 -8.13 22.76
N ASP A 243 -21.81 -9.42 22.56
CA ASP A 243 -22.36 -10.30 23.60
C ASP A 243 -21.36 -10.53 24.74
N HIS A 244 -20.06 -10.64 24.44
CA HIS A 244 -19.04 -10.74 25.48
C HIS A 244 -18.93 -9.48 26.35
N CYS A 245 -19.15 -8.30 25.76
CA CYS A 245 -19.15 -7.03 26.47
C CYS A 245 -20.41 -6.79 27.31
N SER A 246 -21.58 -7.32 26.89
CA SER A 246 -22.83 -7.15 27.64
C SER A 246 -22.83 -7.96 28.95
N HIS A 247 -22.29 -9.17 28.94
CA HIS A 247 -22.23 -10.04 30.13
C HIS A 247 -21.32 -9.53 31.26
N LYS A 248 -20.33 -8.69 30.95
CA LYS A 248 -19.41 -8.12 31.97
C LYS A 248 -19.99 -6.92 32.72
N LYS A 249 -21.16 -6.41 32.31
CA LYS A 249 -21.81 -5.25 32.95
C LYS A 249 -22.87 -5.64 33.99
N SER A 250 -23.13 -6.93 34.16
CA SER A 250 -24.02 -7.47 35.21
C SER A 250 -23.21 -7.90 36.43
#